data_AF-A0A960BS85-F1
#
_entry.id   AF-A0A960BS85-F1
#
_cell.length_a   1.000
_cell.length_b   1.000
_cell.length_c   1.000
_cell.angle_alpha   90.00
_cell.angle_beta   90.00
_cell.angle_gamma   90.00
#
_symmetry.space_group_name_H-M   'P 1'
#
loop_
_entity.id
_entity.type
_entity.pdbx_description
1 polymer ?
#
loop_
_entity_poly.entity_id
_entity_poly.type
_entity_poly.pdbx_seq_one_letter_code
_entity_poly.pdbx_strand_id
1 'polypeptide(L)'
;MTGHSEFEALEAALPDMARSFVADQTAPHCLVVVPSMTFNQELLRNVVGVEHYEERMLAMLLQLHTPQIHVVFCSSATISEEIVEYYLSLIPGVPMSHSRPRLTMVSCDDLSPRPLTEKLLERPGCLRRIHDELARSKAGAIVCMNTTDIERKLAVELGIPLLGNPPDLDHLGSKSGSRETFREAGIDLPAGFERLRSMDEVVDALAALKRDHPAVHTGVVKLEEGFSGEGNALYRYEHGEDEAAIRAALPQHLKFQAPAETYESFSSRFAHMGGIVEEFVDGVTASPSGQGYIGPMGTLRALSTHDQLLGGADGQVFEGSTFPAAERYRRRVQDDMMRVGEVLQARGARGRFAVDFVEAGDRLCAIEINLRKGGTTHPMLTMAVITEGHYDPVTGVFRSGNGMEKCYYATDNLRADEYRGIMVSELLDAAINRRLIFDPVTERGCVFHMLGALSEYGKVGVTCIADTLEDAITDYRAVVDMMGELGAQ
;
A
#
# COMPACT_ATOMS: atom_id res chain seq x y z
N MET A 1 -3.81 0.13 -30.98
CA MET A 1 -4.80 -0.96 -31.03
C MET A 1 -4.17 -2.33 -30.81
N THR A 2 -3.01 -2.66 -31.40
CA THR A 2 -2.35 -3.98 -31.24
C THR A 2 -1.97 -4.33 -29.80
N GLY A 3 -1.37 -3.39 -29.05
CA GLY A 3 -0.95 -3.66 -27.66
C GLY A 3 -2.08 -3.86 -26.65
N HIS A 4 -3.29 -3.34 -26.92
CA HIS A 4 -4.44 -3.57 -26.03
C HIS A 4 -4.96 -5.00 -26.20
N SER A 5 -5.11 -5.48 -27.45
CA SER A 5 -5.51 -6.86 -27.72
C SER A 5 -4.47 -7.90 -27.26
N GLU A 6 -3.18 -7.56 -27.31
CA GLU A 6 -2.11 -8.43 -26.77
C GLU A 6 -2.21 -8.54 -25.25
N PHE A 7 -2.43 -7.41 -24.56
CA PHE A 7 -2.61 -7.41 -23.12
C PHE A 7 -3.86 -8.19 -22.68
N GLU A 8 -4.99 -8.02 -23.36
CA GLU A 8 -6.21 -8.80 -23.08
C GLU A 8 -5.96 -10.31 -23.19
N ALA A 9 -5.16 -10.75 -24.16
CA ALA A 9 -4.79 -12.15 -24.30
C ALA A 9 -3.92 -12.66 -23.12
N LEU A 10 -2.99 -11.84 -22.64
CA LEU A 10 -2.19 -12.16 -21.45
C LEU A 10 -3.07 -12.28 -20.20
N GLU A 11 -3.96 -11.31 -19.98
CA GLU A 11 -4.88 -11.32 -18.85
C GLU A 11 -5.85 -12.51 -18.89
N ALA A 12 -6.31 -12.90 -20.08
CA ALA A 12 -7.14 -14.08 -20.27
C ALA A 12 -6.41 -15.40 -19.96
N ALA A 13 -5.08 -15.44 -20.11
CA ALA A 13 -4.25 -16.60 -19.80
C ALA A 13 -3.86 -16.70 -18.32
N LEU A 14 -4.09 -15.66 -17.52
CA LEU A 14 -3.72 -15.60 -16.11
C LEU A 14 -4.32 -16.76 -15.26
N PRO A 15 -5.59 -17.20 -15.43
CA PRO A 15 -6.12 -18.35 -14.71
C PRO A 15 -5.42 -19.66 -15.05
N ASP A 16 -5.00 -19.85 -16.31
CA ASP A 16 -4.25 -21.05 -16.74
C ASP A 16 -2.84 -21.05 -16.15
N MET A 17 -2.17 -19.89 -16.13
CA MET A 17 -0.90 -19.72 -15.44
C MET A 17 -1.04 -20.10 -13.95
N ALA A 18 -2.06 -19.58 -13.27
CA ALA A 18 -2.30 -19.89 -11.86
C ALA A 18 -2.59 -21.38 -11.62
N ARG A 19 -3.36 -22.04 -12.50
CA ARG A 19 -3.57 -23.50 -12.45
C ARG A 19 -2.27 -24.28 -12.63
N SER A 20 -1.38 -23.81 -13.51
CA SER A 20 -0.10 -24.47 -13.76
C SER A 20 0.80 -24.50 -12.51
N PHE A 21 0.71 -23.46 -11.67
CA PHE A 21 1.43 -23.36 -10.41
C PHE A 21 0.97 -24.42 -9.40
N VAL A 22 -0.34 -24.69 -9.36
CA VAL A 22 -0.92 -25.70 -8.47
C VAL A 22 -0.69 -27.12 -8.99
N ALA A 23 -0.78 -27.32 -10.31
CA ALA A 23 -0.75 -28.63 -10.93
C ALA A 23 0.66 -29.24 -11.06
N ASP A 24 1.70 -28.41 -11.18
CA ASP A 24 3.07 -28.86 -11.38
C ASP A 24 4.00 -28.23 -10.35
N GLN A 25 4.27 -28.98 -9.29
CA GLN A 25 5.18 -28.60 -8.22
C GLN A 25 6.64 -28.95 -8.52
N THR A 26 7.00 -29.21 -9.78
CA THR A 26 8.39 -29.54 -10.15
C THR A 26 8.99 -28.54 -11.12
N ALA A 27 8.18 -27.91 -11.95
CA ALA A 27 8.64 -26.91 -12.90
C ALA A 27 8.84 -25.54 -12.25
N PRO A 28 9.89 -24.78 -12.64
CA PRO A 28 10.13 -23.45 -12.13
C PRO A 28 9.12 -22.42 -12.66
N HIS A 29 8.70 -21.49 -11.81
CA HIS A 29 7.86 -20.34 -12.14
C HIS A 29 8.55 -19.04 -11.75
N CYS A 30 8.44 -18.01 -12.58
CA CYS A 30 9.12 -16.74 -12.38
C CYS A 30 8.17 -15.64 -11.89
N LEU A 31 8.48 -15.03 -10.77
CA LEU A 31 7.85 -13.78 -10.32
C LEU A 31 8.78 -12.61 -10.66
N VAL A 32 8.35 -11.76 -11.59
CA VAL A 32 9.04 -10.51 -11.92
C VAL A 32 8.47 -9.41 -11.04
N VAL A 33 9.20 -9.04 -9.98
CA VAL A 33 8.79 -8.04 -9.00
C VAL A 33 9.23 -6.66 -9.49
N VAL A 34 8.26 -5.82 -9.81
CA VAL A 34 8.47 -4.46 -10.33
C VAL A 34 7.82 -3.47 -9.36
N PRO A 35 8.54 -3.01 -8.33
CA PRO A 35 8.01 -2.11 -7.31
C PRO A 35 7.90 -0.66 -7.77
N SER A 36 7.53 -0.46 -9.04
CA SER A 36 7.35 0.85 -9.64
C SER A 36 6.21 1.61 -8.96
N MET A 37 6.47 2.86 -8.61
CA MET A 37 5.48 3.79 -8.05
C MET A 37 4.97 4.71 -9.15
N THR A 38 4.00 4.23 -9.93
CA THR A 38 3.35 5.01 -10.99
C THR A 38 2.23 5.87 -10.45
N PHE A 39 2.58 6.74 -9.50
CA PHE A 39 1.68 7.75 -8.95
C PHE A 39 2.02 9.14 -9.49
N ASN A 40 1.23 10.14 -9.10
CA ASN A 40 1.57 11.53 -9.33
C ASN A 40 2.94 11.85 -8.71
N GLN A 41 3.93 12.12 -9.56
CA GLN A 41 5.31 12.33 -9.15
C GLN A 41 5.52 13.63 -8.37
N GLU A 42 4.64 14.63 -8.52
CA GLU A 42 4.69 15.86 -7.73
C GLU A 42 4.29 15.57 -6.27
N LEU A 43 3.22 14.79 -6.06
CA LEU A 43 2.79 14.37 -4.72
C LEU A 43 3.83 13.47 -4.04
N LEU A 44 4.49 12.57 -4.79
CA LEU A 44 5.49 11.67 -4.22
C LEU A 44 6.71 12.42 -3.66
N ARG A 45 7.06 13.59 -4.20
CA ARG A 45 8.18 14.41 -3.71
C ARG A 45 7.97 14.92 -2.28
N ASN A 46 6.74 14.96 -1.80
CA ASN A 46 6.42 15.37 -0.43
C ASN A 46 6.70 14.25 0.59
N VAL A 47 6.96 13.03 0.13
CA VAL A 47 7.24 11.87 0.99
C VAL A 47 8.74 11.71 1.19
N VAL A 48 9.20 11.86 2.44
CA VAL A 48 10.62 11.67 2.78
C VAL A 48 11.01 10.19 2.66
N GLY A 49 12.12 9.92 1.98
CA GLY A 49 12.64 8.56 1.78
C GLY A 49 11.90 7.77 0.69
N VAL A 50 11.16 8.45 -0.21
CA VAL A 50 10.26 7.79 -1.16
C VAL A 50 11.01 6.92 -2.16
N GLU A 51 12.22 7.28 -2.56
CA GLU A 51 13.08 6.47 -3.42
C GLU A 51 13.40 5.08 -2.85
N HIS A 52 13.30 4.90 -1.54
CA HIS A 52 13.46 3.60 -0.87
C HIS A 52 12.14 2.83 -0.70
N TYR A 53 11.00 3.35 -1.14
CA TYR A 53 9.73 2.62 -1.05
C TYR A 53 9.71 1.36 -1.92
N GLU A 54 10.59 1.27 -2.94
CA GLU A 54 10.79 0.03 -3.69
C GLU A 54 11.16 -1.14 -2.76
N GLU A 55 11.87 -0.86 -1.67
CA GLU A 55 12.30 -1.86 -0.68
C GLU A 55 11.14 -2.46 0.12
N ARG A 56 9.95 -1.84 0.15
CA ARG A 56 8.75 -2.47 0.74
C ARG A 56 8.42 -3.80 0.08
N MET A 57 8.70 -3.92 -1.21
CA MET A 57 8.45 -5.14 -1.96
C MET A 57 9.55 -6.17 -1.85
N LEU A 58 10.65 -5.92 -1.12
CA LEU A 58 11.61 -6.97 -0.78
C LEU A 58 10.96 -8.10 0.04
N ALA A 59 9.81 -7.85 0.68
CA ALA A 59 8.96 -8.92 1.23
C ALA A 59 8.54 -9.99 0.19
N MET A 60 8.58 -9.69 -1.11
CA MET A 60 8.36 -10.67 -2.17
C MET A 60 9.50 -11.70 -2.31
N LEU A 61 10.69 -11.39 -1.80
CA LEU A 61 11.79 -12.37 -1.72
C LEU A 61 11.40 -13.58 -0.86
N LEU A 62 10.52 -13.37 0.13
CA LEU A 62 10.05 -14.44 1.01
C LEU A 62 9.30 -15.55 0.25
N GLN A 63 8.77 -15.26 -0.95
CA GLN A 63 8.15 -16.28 -1.82
C GLN A 63 9.13 -17.39 -2.24
N LEU A 64 10.44 -17.15 -2.11
CA LEU A 64 11.47 -18.17 -2.29
C LEU A 64 11.38 -19.31 -1.25
N HIS A 65 10.54 -19.20 -0.21
CA HIS A 65 10.17 -20.35 0.62
C HIS A 65 9.58 -21.50 -0.22
N THR A 66 8.94 -21.17 -1.36
CA THR A 66 8.41 -22.15 -2.32
C THR A 66 9.53 -22.57 -3.27
N PRO A 67 9.93 -23.87 -3.32
CA PRO A 67 11.12 -24.31 -4.08
C PRO A 67 11.07 -24.01 -5.58
N GLN A 68 9.88 -23.99 -6.17
CA GLN A 68 9.64 -23.81 -7.60
C GLN A 68 9.64 -22.32 -8.01
N ILE A 69 9.52 -21.41 -7.05
CA ILE A 69 9.52 -19.97 -7.33
C ILE A 69 10.95 -19.50 -7.55
N HIS A 70 11.13 -18.80 -8.67
CA HIS A 70 12.26 -17.93 -8.97
C HIS A 70 11.77 -16.49 -8.90
N VAL A 71 12.57 -15.60 -8.35
CA VAL A 71 12.24 -14.17 -8.21
C VAL A 71 13.22 -13.36 -9.03
N VAL A 72 12.70 -12.51 -9.91
CA VAL A 72 13.45 -11.42 -10.53
C VAL A 72 13.02 -10.14 -9.86
N PHE A 73 13.88 -9.53 -9.05
CA PHE A 73 13.58 -8.27 -8.38
C PHE A 73 14.19 -7.11 -9.16
N CYS A 74 13.34 -6.21 -9.63
CA CYS A 74 13.75 -5.00 -10.33
C CYS A 74 13.84 -3.82 -9.38
N SER A 75 14.82 -2.94 -9.59
CA SER A 75 14.98 -1.71 -8.80
C SER A 75 15.55 -0.56 -9.62
N SER A 76 15.27 0.66 -9.17
CA SER A 76 15.82 1.89 -9.75
C SER A 76 17.33 1.97 -9.53
N ALA A 77 17.79 1.62 -8.33
CA ALA A 77 19.20 1.59 -7.94
C ALA A 77 19.60 0.23 -7.36
N THR A 78 20.90 -0.02 -7.30
CA THR A 78 21.44 -1.24 -6.71
C THR A 78 21.14 -1.27 -5.21
N ILE A 79 20.46 -2.32 -4.77
CA ILE A 79 20.20 -2.61 -3.35
C ILE A 79 21.42 -3.33 -2.78
N SER A 80 21.87 -2.94 -1.58
CA SER A 80 23.02 -3.56 -0.91
C SER A 80 22.81 -5.07 -0.73
N GLU A 81 23.86 -5.86 -0.97
CA GLU A 81 23.82 -7.31 -0.75
C GLU A 81 23.51 -7.64 0.73
N GLU A 82 23.94 -6.80 1.68
CA GLU A 82 23.60 -6.95 3.10
C GLU A 82 22.08 -6.93 3.34
N ILE A 83 21.36 -6.03 2.66
CA ILE A 83 19.90 -5.94 2.75
C ILE A 83 19.27 -7.17 2.11
N VAL A 84 19.77 -7.62 0.96
CA VAL A 84 19.28 -8.82 0.29
C VAL A 84 19.48 -10.06 1.17
N GLU A 85 20.67 -10.23 1.75
CA GLU A 85 21.00 -11.32 2.66
C GLU A 85 20.12 -11.31 3.91
N TYR A 86 19.85 -10.12 4.47
CA TYR A 86 18.91 -9.96 5.58
C TYR A 86 17.53 -10.55 5.23
N TYR A 87 16.93 -10.16 4.10
CA TYR A 87 15.62 -10.70 3.70
C TYR A 87 15.63 -12.20 3.41
N LEU A 88 16.68 -12.70 2.77
CA LEU A 88 16.79 -14.12 2.49
C LEU A 88 17.00 -14.95 3.77
N SER A 89 17.60 -14.38 4.82
CA SER A 89 17.75 -15.02 6.14
C SER A 89 16.42 -15.21 6.88
N LEU A 90 15.40 -14.41 6.54
CA LEU A 90 14.05 -14.51 7.10
C LEU A 90 13.23 -15.66 6.50
N ILE A 91 13.70 -16.31 5.43
CA ILE A 91 12.92 -17.36 4.76
C ILE A 91 12.89 -18.61 5.63
N PRO A 92 11.71 -19.06 6.11
CA PRO A 92 11.62 -20.21 6.98
C PRO A 92 12.03 -21.49 6.25
N GLY A 93 12.87 -22.31 6.90
CA GLY A 93 13.21 -23.65 6.44
C GLY A 93 14.04 -23.75 5.16
N VAL A 94 14.44 -22.63 4.53
CA VAL A 94 15.21 -22.63 3.28
C VAL A 94 16.59 -22.03 3.49
N PRO A 95 17.67 -22.81 3.36
CA PRO A 95 19.02 -22.27 3.44
C PRO A 95 19.29 -21.25 2.34
N MET A 96 20.09 -20.24 2.66
CA MET A 96 20.58 -19.21 1.72
C MET A 96 21.18 -19.79 0.44
N SER A 97 21.92 -20.91 0.56
CA SER A 97 22.52 -21.61 -0.58
C SER A 97 21.50 -22.17 -1.58
N HIS A 98 20.23 -22.29 -1.18
CA HIS A 98 19.11 -22.72 -2.03
C HIS A 98 18.21 -21.57 -2.48
N SER A 99 18.02 -20.52 -1.67
CA SER A 99 17.19 -19.36 -2.02
C SER A 99 17.94 -18.38 -2.93
N ARG A 100 19.20 -18.05 -2.62
CA ARG A 100 20.00 -17.06 -3.38
C ARG A 100 20.15 -17.39 -4.88
N PRO A 101 20.39 -18.65 -5.32
CA PRO A 101 20.50 -18.96 -6.75
C PRO A 101 19.20 -18.82 -7.53
N ARG A 102 18.05 -18.73 -6.85
CA ARG A 102 16.72 -18.52 -7.46
C ARG A 102 16.31 -17.04 -7.46
N LEU A 103 17.19 -16.16 -6.97
CA LEU A 103 17.00 -14.71 -6.96
C LEU A 103 17.91 -14.03 -7.99
N THR A 104 17.30 -13.30 -8.91
CA THR A 104 17.99 -12.44 -9.86
C THR A 104 17.65 -10.97 -9.57
N MET A 105 18.68 -10.17 -9.23
CA MET A 105 18.54 -8.72 -9.02
C MET A 105 18.83 -7.96 -10.33
N VAL A 106 17.92 -7.08 -10.73
CA VAL A 106 18.03 -6.24 -11.94
C VAL A 106 17.89 -4.77 -11.56
N SER A 107 19.02 -4.06 -11.46
CA SER A 107 19.07 -2.61 -11.26
C SER A 107 19.03 -1.85 -12.60
N CYS A 108 18.36 -0.71 -12.62
CA CYS A 108 18.40 0.25 -13.72
C CYS A 108 19.55 1.26 -13.60
N ASP A 109 20.17 1.36 -12.42
CA ASP A 109 21.19 2.35 -12.05
C ASP A 109 20.76 3.79 -12.41
N ASP A 110 19.53 4.15 -12.05
CA ASP A 110 18.89 5.42 -12.37
C ASP A 110 18.06 5.93 -11.19
N LEU A 111 18.62 6.94 -10.52
CA LEU A 111 18.03 7.61 -9.36
C LEU A 111 17.09 8.77 -9.73
N SER A 112 16.77 8.96 -11.02
CA SER A 112 15.80 9.99 -11.40
C SER A 112 14.43 9.71 -10.78
N PRO A 113 13.65 10.76 -10.43
CA PRO A 113 12.31 10.63 -9.85
C PRO A 113 11.29 10.32 -10.95
N ARG A 114 11.51 9.21 -11.64
CA ARG A 114 10.65 8.63 -12.67
C ARG A 114 10.22 7.24 -12.23
N PRO A 115 9.06 6.75 -12.66
CA PRO A 115 8.64 5.38 -12.37
C PRO A 115 9.66 4.34 -12.86
N LEU A 116 9.91 3.30 -12.04
CA LEU A 116 10.82 2.20 -12.38
C LEU A 116 10.44 1.51 -13.69
N THR A 117 9.15 1.36 -13.97
CA THR A 117 8.67 0.73 -15.20
C THR A 117 9.14 1.48 -16.46
N GLU A 118 9.17 2.82 -16.45
CA GLU A 118 9.74 3.59 -17.56
C GLU A 118 11.23 3.32 -17.71
N LYS A 119 11.96 3.31 -16.59
CA LYS A 119 13.40 3.04 -16.57
C LYS A 119 13.72 1.65 -17.16
N LEU A 120 12.91 0.63 -16.86
CA LEU A 120 13.05 -0.72 -17.41
C LEU A 120 12.80 -0.76 -18.92
N LEU A 121 11.70 -0.16 -19.38
CA LEU A 121 11.31 -0.11 -20.79
C LEU A 121 12.37 0.60 -21.66
N GLU A 122 13.08 1.58 -21.10
CA GLU A 122 14.19 2.29 -21.77
C GLU A 122 15.51 1.49 -21.80
N ARG A 123 15.59 0.34 -21.11
CA ARG A 123 16.84 -0.42 -20.91
C ARG A 123 16.74 -1.84 -21.46
N PRO A 124 17.04 -2.05 -22.76
CA PRO A 124 17.03 -3.38 -23.38
C PRO A 124 17.93 -4.40 -22.66
N GLY A 125 19.00 -3.96 -21.99
CA GLY A 125 19.86 -4.83 -21.18
C GLY A 125 19.15 -5.43 -19.96
N CYS A 126 18.34 -4.63 -19.26
CA CYS A 126 17.53 -5.08 -18.14
C CYS A 126 16.45 -6.06 -18.63
N LEU A 127 15.73 -5.71 -19.69
CA LEU A 127 14.69 -6.58 -20.29
C LEU A 127 15.26 -7.93 -20.73
N ARG A 128 16.44 -7.97 -21.38
CA ARG A 128 17.10 -9.23 -21.74
C ARG A 128 17.37 -10.13 -20.54
N ARG A 129 17.85 -9.58 -19.41
CA ARG A 129 18.09 -10.36 -18.19
C ARG A 129 16.78 -10.94 -17.64
N ILE A 130 15.68 -10.20 -17.71
CA ILE A 130 14.35 -10.70 -17.31
C ILE A 130 13.91 -11.83 -18.26
N HIS A 131 14.04 -11.64 -19.58
CA HIS A 131 13.70 -12.68 -20.55
C HIS A 131 14.53 -13.96 -20.38
N ASP A 132 15.82 -13.85 -20.04
CA ASP A 132 16.69 -15.02 -19.81
C ASP A 132 16.18 -15.88 -18.64
N GLU A 133 15.65 -15.28 -17.57
CA GLU A 133 15.04 -16.00 -16.45
C GLU A 133 13.66 -16.57 -16.81
N LEU A 134 12.85 -15.80 -17.55
CA LEU A 134 11.56 -16.27 -18.06
C LEU A 134 11.71 -17.48 -19.00
N ALA A 135 12.72 -17.48 -19.86
CA ALA A 135 13.00 -18.59 -20.78
C ALA A 135 13.38 -19.90 -20.07
N ARG A 136 13.83 -19.82 -18.81
CA ARG A 136 14.15 -20.97 -17.95
C ARG A 136 12.95 -21.43 -17.12
N SER A 137 11.83 -20.72 -17.22
CA SER A 137 10.64 -20.92 -16.40
C SER A 137 9.49 -21.46 -17.23
N LYS A 138 8.62 -22.26 -16.62
CA LYS A 138 7.41 -22.78 -17.29
C LYS A 138 6.39 -21.68 -17.55
N ALA A 139 6.26 -20.76 -16.61
CA ALA A 139 5.44 -19.57 -16.72
C ALA A 139 5.97 -18.48 -15.80
N GLY A 140 5.54 -17.25 -16.02
CA GLY A 140 5.84 -16.13 -15.13
C GLY A 140 4.73 -15.10 -15.10
N ALA A 141 4.83 -14.19 -14.14
CA ALA A 141 3.92 -13.06 -14.01
C ALA A 141 4.62 -11.87 -13.34
N ILE A 142 4.11 -10.67 -13.59
CA ILE A 142 4.64 -9.43 -13.03
C ILE A 142 3.88 -9.07 -11.76
N VAL A 143 4.59 -8.83 -10.66
CA VAL A 143 4.01 -8.32 -9.42
C VAL A 143 4.39 -6.85 -9.27
N CYS A 144 3.41 -5.96 -9.36
CA CYS A 144 3.61 -4.51 -9.25
C CYS A 144 3.13 -3.96 -7.90
N MET A 145 3.58 -2.75 -7.55
CA MET A 145 3.01 -1.98 -6.42
C MET A 145 1.60 -1.50 -6.77
N ASN A 146 1.47 -0.76 -7.88
CA ASN A 146 0.23 -0.38 -8.55
C ASN A 146 0.34 -0.69 -10.05
N THR A 147 -0.76 -0.57 -10.79
CA THR A 147 -0.87 -1.01 -12.18
C THR A 147 -1.49 0.07 -13.04
N THR A 148 -0.70 0.63 -13.96
CA THR A 148 -1.14 1.67 -14.90
C THR A 148 -0.87 1.24 -16.35
N ASP A 149 -1.12 2.13 -17.31
CA ASP A 149 -0.83 1.88 -18.72
C ASP A 149 0.65 1.62 -19.02
N ILE A 150 1.59 2.07 -18.20
CA ILE A 150 3.01 1.74 -18.42
C ILE A 150 3.37 0.35 -17.89
N GLU A 151 2.74 -0.13 -16.81
CA GLU A 151 2.84 -1.55 -16.40
C GLU A 151 2.21 -2.46 -17.46
N ARG A 152 1.12 -2.03 -18.10
CA ARG A 152 0.53 -2.73 -19.26
C ARG A 152 1.55 -2.91 -20.39
N LYS A 153 2.27 -1.83 -20.74
CA LYS A 153 3.31 -1.87 -21.78
C LYS A 153 4.42 -2.84 -21.42
N LEU A 154 4.87 -2.85 -20.16
CA LEU A 154 5.87 -3.80 -19.68
C LEU A 154 5.38 -5.26 -19.76
N ALA A 155 4.12 -5.51 -19.41
CA ALA A 155 3.51 -6.84 -19.54
C ALA A 155 3.52 -7.35 -20.99
N VAL A 156 3.15 -6.49 -21.94
CA VAL A 156 3.19 -6.80 -23.38
C VAL A 156 4.64 -7.05 -23.84
N GLU A 157 5.58 -6.19 -23.44
CA GLU A 157 6.99 -6.32 -23.80
C GLU A 157 7.59 -7.64 -23.28
N LEU A 158 7.27 -8.03 -22.04
CA LEU A 158 7.77 -9.27 -21.44
C LEU A 158 6.98 -10.52 -21.85
N GLY A 159 5.79 -10.35 -22.44
CA GLY A 159 4.91 -11.45 -22.85
C GLY A 159 4.31 -12.24 -21.68
N ILE A 160 4.11 -11.60 -20.52
CA ILE A 160 3.58 -12.23 -19.29
C ILE A 160 2.54 -11.34 -18.62
N PRO A 161 1.54 -11.93 -17.92
CA PRO A 161 0.43 -11.17 -17.34
C PRO A 161 0.80 -10.40 -16.07
N LEU A 162 -0.06 -9.44 -15.67
CA LEU A 162 0.06 -8.73 -14.40
C LEU A 162 -0.66 -9.51 -13.28
N LEU A 163 -0.02 -9.61 -12.12
CA LEU A 163 -0.65 -10.00 -10.85
C LEU A 163 -1.11 -8.74 -10.09
N GLY A 164 -2.06 -8.04 -10.69
CA GLY A 164 -2.60 -6.79 -10.18
C GLY A 164 -3.93 -6.43 -10.82
N ASN A 165 -4.40 -5.21 -10.54
CA ASN A 165 -5.64 -4.71 -11.12
C ASN A 165 -5.43 -4.43 -12.63
N PRO A 166 -6.38 -4.79 -13.49
CA PRO A 166 -6.33 -4.35 -14.88
C PRO A 166 -6.31 -2.81 -14.94
N PRO A 167 -5.40 -2.17 -15.67
CA PRO A 167 -5.31 -0.69 -15.68
C PRO A 167 -6.60 0.02 -16.13
N ASP A 168 -7.43 -0.62 -16.96
CA ASP A 168 -8.73 -0.07 -17.37
C ASP A 168 -9.72 0.09 -16.19
N LEU A 169 -9.48 -0.63 -15.09
CA LEU A 169 -10.30 -0.60 -13.88
C LEU A 169 -9.68 0.25 -12.76
N ASP A 170 -8.57 0.94 -13.01
CA ASP A 170 -7.89 1.76 -11.98
C ASP A 170 -8.79 2.88 -11.44
N HIS A 171 -9.69 3.40 -12.30
CA HIS A 171 -10.70 4.39 -11.93
C HIS A 171 -11.61 3.94 -10.78
N LEU A 172 -11.74 2.64 -10.48
CA LEU A 172 -12.50 2.15 -9.31
C LEU A 172 -11.82 2.50 -7.98
N GLY A 173 -10.50 2.70 -7.98
CA GLY A 173 -9.74 3.18 -6.82
C GLY A 173 -9.65 4.70 -6.69
N SER A 174 -10.18 5.47 -7.66
CA SER A 174 -10.29 6.93 -7.53
C SER A 174 -11.25 7.32 -6.40
N LYS A 175 -11.23 8.56 -5.92
CA LYS A 175 -12.16 9.02 -4.88
C LYS A 175 -13.62 8.90 -5.34
N SER A 176 -13.93 9.27 -6.59
CA SER A 176 -15.26 9.07 -7.16
C SER A 176 -15.62 7.60 -7.32
N GLY A 177 -14.70 6.80 -7.87
CA GLY A 177 -14.91 5.37 -8.07
C GLY A 177 -15.12 4.62 -6.76
N SER A 178 -14.42 5.02 -5.70
CA SER A 178 -14.59 4.49 -4.35
C SER A 178 -16.02 4.72 -3.86
N ARG A 179 -16.50 5.96 -3.90
CA ARG A 179 -17.85 6.33 -3.45
C ARG A 179 -18.96 5.65 -4.25
N GLU A 180 -18.81 5.57 -5.57
CA GLU A 180 -19.72 4.82 -6.44
C GLU A 180 -19.77 3.33 -6.05
N THR A 181 -18.60 2.73 -5.81
CA THR A 181 -18.47 1.32 -5.41
C THR A 181 -19.06 1.06 -4.02
N PHE A 182 -18.85 1.97 -3.04
CA PHE A 182 -19.45 1.87 -1.71
C PHE A 182 -20.99 1.91 -1.77
N ARG A 183 -21.53 2.80 -2.60
CA ARG A 183 -22.98 2.91 -2.81
C ARG A 183 -23.56 1.64 -3.44
N GLU A 184 -22.87 1.06 -4.43
CA GLU A 184 -23.26 -0.21 -5.04
C GLU A 184 -23.16 -1.38 -4.03
N ALA A 185 -22.11 -1.39 -3.21
CA ALA A 185 -21.92 -2.38 -2.16
C ALA A 185 -22.98 -2.24 -1.03
N GLY A 186 -23.62 -1.07 -0.91
CA GLY A 186 -24.64 -0.78 0.10
C GLY A 186 -24.07 -0.65 1.51
N ILE A 187 -22.91 -0.01 1.63
CA ILE A 187 -22.24 0.30 2.91
C ILE A 187 -22.30 1.80 3.21
N ASP A 188 -22.11 2.20 4.48
CA ASP A 188 -22.15 3.62 4.88
C ASP A 188 -20.91 4.37 4.34
N LEU A 189 -21.13 5.61 3.91
CA LEU A 189 -20.11 6.52 3.39
C LEU A 189 -20.50 7.97 3.72
N PRO A 190 -19.55 8.91 3.78
CA PRO A 190 -19.86 10.32 4.03
C PRO A 190 -20.81 10.89 2.96
N ALA A 191 -21.77 11.73 3.37
CA ALA A 191 -22.59 12.49 2.42
C ALA A 191 -21.70 13.35 1.51
N GLY A 192 -22.03 13.46 0.22
CA GLY A 192 -21.15 14.15 -0.73
C GLY A 192 -21.48 13.91 -2.21
N PHE A 193 -20.64 14.46 -3.06
CA PHE A 193 -20.76 14.51 -4.52
C PHE A 193 -19.46 14.09 -5.19
N GLU A 194 -19.58 13.35 -6.28
CA GLU A 194 -18.48 12.77 -7.05
C GLU A 194 -18.34 13.41 -8.44
N ARG A 195 -17.24 13.11 -9.14
CA ARG A 195 -17.00 13.45 -10.56
C ARG A 195 -16.97 14.96 -10.85
N LEU A 196 -16.63 15.78 -9.87
CA LEU A 196 -16.55 17.23 -10.02
C LEU A 196 -15.34 17.61 -10.89
N ARG A 197 -15.50 18.57 -11.79
CA ARG A 197 -14.50 18.96 -12.80
C ARG A 197 -14.01 20.39 -12.69
N SER A 198 -14.61 21.19 -11.80
CA SER A 198 -14.24 22.59 -11.62
C SER A 198 -14.47 23.06 -10.19
N MET A 199 -13.81 24.16 -9.83
CA MET A 199 -14.07 24.82 -8.54
C MET A 199 -15.49 25.41 -8.46
N ASP A 200 -16.11 25.74 -9.59
CA ASP A 200 -17.51 26.18 -9.62
C ASP A 200 -18.44 25.04 -9.18
N GLU A 201 -18.22 23.83 -9.69
CA GLU A 201 -18.95 22.64 -9.25
C GLU A 201 -18.66 22.29 -7.77
N VAL A 202 -17.46 22.58 -7.27
CA VAL A 202 -17.14 22.44 -5.84
C VAL A 202 -17.96 23.40 -4.98
N VAL A 203 -18.14 24.66 -5.41
CA VAL A 203 -19.00 25.62 -4.72
C VAL A 203 -20.43 25.10 -4.66
N ASP A 204 -20.97 24.66 -5.80
CA ASP A 204 -22.34 24.14 -5.90
C ASP A 204 -22.53 22.91 -5.01
N ALA A 205 -21.54 22.00 -5.01
CA ALA A 205 -21.55 20.79 -4.20
C ALA A 205 -21.47 21.08 -2.70
N LEU A 206 -20.63 22.02 -2.25
CA LEU A 206 -20.56 22.43 -0.85
C LEU A 206 -21.87 23.09 -0.40
N ALA A 207 -22.42 24.00 -1.20
CA ALA A 207 -23.72 24.63 -0.90
C ALA A 207 -24.85 23.60 -0.83
N ALA A 208 -24.86 22.62 -1.74
CA ALA A 208 -25.82 21.53 -1.73
C ALA A 208 -25.66 20.63 -0.50
N LEU A 209 -24.43 20.23 -0.18
CA LEU A 209 -24.12 19.42 0.99
C LEU A 209 -24.61 20.10 2.28
N LYS A 210 -24.34 21.40 2.45
CA LYS A 210 -24.77 22.15 3.63
C LYS A 210 -26.29 22.27 3.74
N ARG A 211 -26.97 22.51 2.62
CA ARG A 211 -28.43 22.60 2.59
C ARG A 211 -29.09 21.27 2.95
N ASP A 212 -28.58 20.17 2.39
CA ASP A 212 -29.17 18.84 2.55
C ASP A 212 -28.77 18.22 3.91
N HIS A 213 -27.62 18.62 4.46
CA HIS A 213 -27.09 18.21 5.77
C HIS A 213 -26.71 19.43 6.64
N PRO A 214 -27.69 20.16 7.23
CA PRO A 214 -27.43 21.41 7.96
C PRO A 214 -26.49 21.28 9.17
N ALA A 215 -26.39 20.07 9.74
CA ALA A 215 -25.52 19.77 10.87
C ALA A 215 -24.03 19.67 10.50
N VAL A 216 -23.67 19.57 9.22
CA VAL A 216 -22.28 19.49 8.79
C VAL A 216 -21.56 20.82 9.08
N HIS A 217 -20.45 20.75 9.78
CA HIS A 217 -19.63 21.91 10.15
C HIS A 217 -18.46 22.14 9.18
N THR A 218 -17.94 21.06 8.59
CA THR A 218 -16.79 21.10 7.68
C THR A 218 -17.06 20.22 6.46
N GLY A 219 -16.82 20.76 5.26
CA GLY A 219 -16.74 20.00 4.02
C GLY A 219 -15.29 19.67 3.66
N VAL A 220 -15.07 18.56 2.97
CA VAL A 220 -13.77 18.13 2.46
C VAL A 220 -13.83 18.10 0.94
N VAL A 221 -12.91 18.81 0.31
CA VAL A 221 -12.63 18.71 -1.13
C VAL A 221 -11.45 17.75 -1.30
N LYS A 222 -11.58 16.72 -2.12
CA LYS A 222 -10.49 15.76 -2.38
C LYS A 222 -10.23 15.65 -3.88
N LEU A 223 -8.97 15.68 -4.29
CA LEU A 223 -8.57 15.34 -5.66
C LEU A 223 -8.82 13.85 -5.95
N GLU A 224 -9.12 13.48 -7.20
CA GLU A 224 -9.40 12.08 -7.58
C GLU A 224 -8.28 11.10 -7.23
N GLU A 225 -7.03 11.54 -7.41
CA GLU A 225 -5.82 10.76 -7.18
C GLU A 225 -4.93 11.47 -6.16
N GLY A 226 -5.20 11.23 -4.87
CA GLY A 226 -4.38 11.69 -3.75
C GLY A 226 -4.05 10.52 -2.82
N PHE A 227 -2.96 10.62 -2.05
CA PHE A 227 -2.56 9.58 -1.08
C PHE A 227 -1.99 10.22 0.19
N SER A 228 -2.12 9.52 1.33
CA SER A 228 -1.60 9.99 2.64
C SER A 228 -2.07 11.40 3.05
N GLY A 229 -3.31 11.77 2.69
CA GLY A 229 -3.89 13.09 2.98
C GLY A 229 -3.48 14.20 1.99
N GLU A 230 -2.46 13.98 1.16
CA GLU A 230 -2.10 14.89 0.07
C GLU A 230 -3.25 14.96 -0.95
N GLY A 231 -3.69 16.18 -1.27
CA GLY A 231 -4.83 16.42 -2.15
C GLY A 231 -6.19 16.59 -1.45
N ASN A 232 -6.23 16.53 -0.11
CA ASN A 232 -7.40 16.93 0.68
C ASN A 232 -7.34 18.42 1.02
N ALA A 233 -8.50 19.08 1.01
CA ALA A 233 -8.66 20.45 1.47
C ALA A 233 -9.96 20.63 2.26
N LEU A 234 -9.89 21.35 3.38
CA LEU A 234 -11.01 21.53 4.31
C LEU A 234 -11.65 22.90 4.14
N TYR A 235 -12.99 22.93 4.10
CA TYR A 235 -13.78 24.15 4.10
C TYR A 235 -14.72 24.17 5.31
N ARG A 236 -14.57 25.17 6.18
CA ARG A 236 -15.44 25.36 7.35
C ARG A 236 -16.62 26.26 6.98
N TYR A 237 -17.83 25.79 7.24
CA TYR A 237 -19.06 26.51 6.89
C TYR A 237 -19.28 27.80 7.71
N GLU A 238 -18.48 28.05 8.75
CA GLU A 238 -18.45 29.35 9.45
C GLU A 238 -18.04 30.51 8.53
N HIS A 239 -17.38 30.22 7.40
CA HIS A 239 -16.97 31.20 6.41
C HIS A 239 -18.01 31.46 5.31
N GLY A 240 -19.13 30.71 5.30
CA GLY A 240 -20.18 30.82 4.29
C GLY A 240 -20.94 29.51 4.09
N GLU A 241 -22.26 29.59 3.90
CA GLU A 241 -23.13 28.41 3.75
C GLU A 241 -23.85 28.32 2.41
N ASP A 242 -24.00 29.45 1.70
CA ASP A 242 -24.62 29.51 0.37
C ASP A 242 -23.58 29.67 -0.75
N GLU A 243 -24.01 29.45 -2.00
CA GLU A 243 -23.14 29.48 -3.18
C GLU A 243 -22.31 30.77 -3.28
N ALA A 244 -22.94 31.93 -3.05
CA ALA A 244 -22.28 33.23 -3.19
C ALA A 244 -21.22 33.44 -2.09
N ALA A 245 -21.55 33.10 -0.84
CA ALA A 245 -20.63 33.20 0.28
C ALA A 245 -19.46 32.21 0.15
N ILE A 246 -19.74 30.96 -0.22
CA ILE A 246 -18.72 29.91 -0.43
C ILE A 246 -17.76 30.32 -1.54
N ARG A 247 -18.29 30.78 -2.69
CA ARG A 247 -17.49 31.26 -3.82
C ARG A 247 -16.52 32.38 -3.44
N ALA A 248 -16.97 33.31 -2.60
CA ALA A 248 -16.13 34.41 -2.11
C ALA A 248 -15.09 33.93 -1.08
N ALA A 249 -15.42 32.94 -0.26
CA ALA A 249 -14.58 32.46 0.83
C ALA A 249 -13.50 31.46 0.40
N LEU A 250 -13.77 30.60 -0.59
CA LEU A 250 -12.87 29.50 -0.98
C LEU A 250 -11.41 29.93 -1.21
N PRO A 251 -11.10 31.01 -1.95
CA PRO A 251 -9.72 31.42 -2.18
C PRO A 251 -8.90 31.74 -0.93
N GLN A 252 -9.57 32.09 0.18
CA GLN A 252 -8.93 32.51 1.44
C GLN A 252 -9.07 31.48 2.56
N HIS A 253 -10.08 30.61 2.48
CA HIS A 253 -10.51 29.77 3.60
C HIS A 253 -10.48 28.26 3.31
N LEU A 254 -10.16 27.85 2.08
CA LEU A 254 -9.89 26.46 1.78
C LEU A 254 -8.50 26.08 2.37
N LYS A 255 -8.48 25.17 3.35
CA LYS A 255 -7.25 24.78 4.07
C LYS A 255 -6.66 23.49 3.50
N PHE A 256 -5.41 23.53 3.08
CA PHE A 256 -4.71 22.40 2.47
C PHE A 256 -3.86 21.64 3.48
N GLN A 257 -3.69 20.34 3.26
CA GLN A 257 -2.80 19.50 4.07
C GLN A 257 -1.31 19.70 3.71
N ALA A 258 -1.02 19.91 2.43
CA ALA A 258 0.33 20.16 1.94
C ALA A 258 0.79 21.59 2.31
N PRO A 259 1.90 21.77 3.05
CA PRO A 259 2.31 23.08 3.57
C PRO A 259 2.57 24.15 2.51
N ALA A 260 2.95 23.75 1.29
CA ALA A 260 3.28 24.65 0.18
C ALA A 260 2.10 24.87 -0.78
N GLU A 261 0.95 24.25 -0.52
CA GLU A 261 -0.20 24.30 -1.41
C GLU A 261 -0.95 25.63 -1.30
N THR A 262 -1.30 26.22 -2.44
CA THR A 262 -2.13 27.42 -2.52
C THR A 262 -3.46 27.10 -3.20
N TYR A 263 -4.41 28.02 -3.11
CA TYR A 263 -5.67 27.89 -3.84
C TYR A 263 -5.46 27.83 -5.36
N GLU A 264 -4.51 28.60 -5.89
CA GLU A 264 -4.19 28.61 -7.32
C GLU A 264 -3.57 27.29 -7.78
N SER A 265 -2.62 26.74 -7.04
CA SER A 265 -2.04 25.43 -7.39
C SER A 265 -3.09 24.33 -7.26
N PHE A 266 -3.90 24.35 -6.20
CA PHE A 266 -4.92 23.33 -5.97
C PHE A 266 -6.01 23.38 -7.02
N SER A 267 -6.56 24.56 -7.32
CA SER A 267 -7.60 24.74 -8.34
C SER A 267 -7.10 24.39 -9.74
N SER A 268 -5.83 24.73 -10.06
CA SER A 268 -5.20 24.29 -11.30
C SER A 268 -5.14 22.77 -11.39
N ARG A 269 -4.68 22.07 -10.35
CA ARG A 269 -4.66 20.60 -10.34
C ARG A 269 -6.07 20.00 -10.38
N PHE A 270 -7.02 20.58 -9.65
CA PHE A 270 -8.42 20.15 -9.66
C PHE A 270 -9.03 20.26 -11.06
N ALA A 271 -8.73 21.30 -11.84
CA ALA A 271 -9.22 21.43 -13.21
C ALA A 271 -8.72 20.32 -14.16
N HIS A 272 -7.57 19.71 -13.87
CA HIS A 272 -7.02 18.61 -14.66
C HIS A 272 -7.46 17.23 -14.14
N MET A 273 -7.49 17.05 -12.82
CA MET A 273 -7.73 15.75 -12.18
C MET A 273 -9.21 15.52 -11.85
N GLY A 274 -9.94 16.58 -11.56
CA GLY A 274 -11.24 16.53 -10.92
C GLY A 274 -11.14 16.13 -9.44
N GLY A 275 -12.31 15.89 -8.82
CA GLY A 275 -12.37 15.46 -7.44
C GLY A 275 -13.78 15.26 -6.92
N ILE A 276 -13.88 15.22 -5.60
CA ILE A 276 -15.11 15.04 -4.86
C ILE A 276 -15.26 16.12 -3.78
N VAL A 277 -16.51 16.29 -3.32
CA VAL A 277 -16.84 17.02 -2.10
C VAL A 277 -17.57 16.07 -1.17
N GLU A 278 -17.20 16.00 0.09
CA GLU A 278 -17.93 15.21 1.09
C GLU A 278 -17.94 15.85 2.48
N GLU A 279 -18.82 15.38 3.36
CA GLU A 279 -18.81 15.79 4.77
C GLU A 279 -17.50 15.35 5.44
N PHE A 280 -16.93 16.23 6.26
CA PHE A 280 -15.94 15.82 7.22
C PHE A 280 -16.68 15.11 8.37
N VAL A 281 -16.38 13.83 8.58
CA VAL A 281 -17.02 13.06 9.64
C VAL A 281 -16.49 13.56 10.98
N ASP A 282 -17.34 14.23 11.77
CA ASP A 282 -16.97 14.71 13.11
C ASP A 282 -16.96 13.56 14.14
N GLY A 283 -16.14 13.71 15.18
CA GLY A 283 -16.11 12.76 16.30
C GLY A 283 -15.47 11.40 15.97
N VAL A 284 -14.56 11.35 14.99
CA VAL A 284 -13.81 10.14 14.65
C VAL A 284 -13.00 9.65 15.86
N THR A 285 -13.20 8.39 16.23
CA THR A 285 -12.50 7.71 17.34
C THR A 285 -11.46 6.71 16.87
N ALA A 286 -11.57 6.21 15.63
CA ALA A 286 -10.61 5.29 15.02
C ALA A 286 -10.66 5.36 13.49
N SER A 287 -9.56 4.97 12.84
CA SER A 287 -9.46 4.86 11.38
C SER A 287 -9.08 3.43 10.98
N PRO A 288 -10.03 2.48 10.98
CA PRO A 288 -9.70 1.11 10.62
C PRO A 288 -9.65 0.89 9.11
N SER A 289 -8.96 -0.16 8.67
CA SER A 289 -8.94 -0.58 7.28
C SER A 289 -9.00 -2.09 7.12
N GLY A 290 -9.55 -2.56 5.99
CA GLY A 290 -9.59 -3.97 5.62
C GLY A 290 -8.81 -4.22 4.33
N GLN A 291 -8.02 -5.30 4.26
CA GLN A 291 -7.35 -5.77 3.04
C GLN A 291 -8.03 -7.02 2.49
N GLY A 292 -8.24 -7.03 1.18
CA GLY A 292 -8.76 -8.17 0.43
C GLY A 292 -7.85 -8.54 -0.75
N TYR A 293 -8.09 -9.73 -1.30
CA TYR A 293 -7.43 -10.23 -2.50
C TYR A 293 -8.43 -10.88 -3.45
N ILE A 294 -8.41 -10.46 -4.71
CA ILE A 294 -9.12 -11.09 -5.81
C ILE A 294 -8.09 -11.86 -6.63
N GLY A 295 -8.11 -13.19 -6.50
CA GLY A 295 -7.13 -14.07 -7.14
C GLY A 295 -7.33 -14.19 -8.65
N PRO A 296 -6.32 -14.73 -9.38
CA PRO A 296 -6.38 -14.99 -10.81
C PRO A 296 -7.63 -15.74 -11.30
N MET A 297 -8.15 -16.65 -10.48
CA MET A 297 -9.34 -17.45 -10.79
C MET A 297 -10.65 -16.78 -10.33
N GLY A 298 -10.59 -15.49 -9.97
CA GLY A 298 -11.72 -14.75 -9.43
C GLY A 298 -12.06 -15.09 -7.99
N THR A 299 -11.19 -15.76 -7.22
CA THR A 299 -11.48 -16.05 -5.80
C THR A 299 -11.28 -14.80 -4.94
N LEU A 300 -12.33 -14.33 -4.26
CA LEU A 300 -12.25 -13.22 -3.30
C LEU A 300 -11.92 -13.75 -1.89
N ARG A 301 -10.97 -13.11 -1.20
CA ARG A 301 -10.55 -13.48 0.16
C ARG A 301 -10.25 -12.24 1.01
N ALA A 302 -10.62 -12.27 2.28
CA ALA A 302 -10.11 -11.33 3.28
C ALA A 302 -8.68 -11.72 3.67
N LEU A 303 -7.81 -10.72 3.85
CA LEU A 303 -6.42 -10.93 4.23
C LEU A 303 -6.11 -10.43 5.63
N SER A 304 -6.66 -9.26 6.02
CA SER A 304 -6.40 -8.64 7.31
C SER A 304 -7.29 -7.42 7.55
N THR A 305 -7.37 -7.00 8.80
CA THR A 305 -8.01 -5.75 9.24
C THR A 305 -7.07 -5.02 10.19
N HIS A 306 -6.96 -3.69 10.10
CA HIS A 306 -5.99 -2.90 10.84
C HIS A 306 -6.63 -1.71 11.53
N ASP A 307 -5.97 -1.20 12.57
CA ASP A 307 -6.16 0.18 13.00
C ASP A 307 -5.02 1.01 12.42
N GLN A 308 -5.35 2.07 11.66
CA GLN A 308 -4.35 2.99 11.14
C GLN A 308 -3.94 3.98 12.24
N LEU A 309 -2.63 4.16 12.37
CA LEU A 309 -2.04 5.16 13.25
C LEU A 309 -1.86 6.42 12.41
N LEU A 310 -2.62 7.46 12.74
CA LEU A 310 -2.60 8.72 12.00
C LEU A 310 -1.93 9.82 12.82
N GLY A 311 -1.12 10.63 12.16
CA GLY A 311 -0.39 11.77 12.70
C GLY A 311 -0.56 13.03 11.82
N GLY A 312 0.41 13.94 11.92
CA GLY A 312 0.35 15.25 11.26
C GLY A 312 -0.55 16.27 11.99
N ALA A 313 -0.60 17.50 11.48
CA ALA A 313 -1.27 18.63 12.14
C ALA A 313 -2.78 18.39 12.36
N ASP A 314 -3.41 17.69 11.42
CA ASP A 314 -4.86 17.41 11.44
C ASP A 314 -5.20 15.92 11.62
N GLY A 315 -4.22 15.06 11.95
CA GLY A 315 -4.45 13.63 12.19
C GLY A 315 -4.83 12.83 10.94
N GLN A 316 -4.31 13.20 9.77
CA GLN A 316 -4.63 12.56 8.47
C GLN A 316 -3.45 11.87 7.78
N VAL A 317 -2.25 11.96 8.36
CA VAL A 317 -1.03 11.37 7.75
C VAL A 317 -0.84 9.95 8.30
N PHE A 318 -0.70 8.96 7.41
CA PHE A 318 -0.46 7.58 7.83
C PHE A 318 0.96 7.42 8.41
N GLU A 319 1.04 7.11 9.70
CA GLU A 319 2.30 6.87 10.42
C GLU A 319 2.61 5.38 10.55
N GLY A 320 1.59 4.53 10.58
CA GLY A 320 1.73 3.10 10.75
C GLY A 320 0.38 2.41 10.96
N SER A 321 0.41 1.18 11.45
CA SER A 321 -0.81 0.42 11.73
C SER A 321 -0.59 -0.63 12.81
N THR A 322 -1.66 -1.02 13.47
CA THR A 322 -1.71 -2.25 14.25
C THR A 322 -2.59 -3.28 13.57
N PHE A 323 -2.28 -4.56 13.78
CA PHE A 323 -3.08 -5.69 13.36
C PHE A 323 -3.24 -6.66 14.53
N PRO A 324 -4.42 -7.28 14.72
CA PRO A 324 -5.68 -6.98 14.04
C PRO A 324 -6.32 -5.67 14.53
N ALA A 325 -7.19 -5.09 13.71
CA ALA A 325 -8.14 -4.04 14.08
C ALA A 325 -8.86 -4.34 15.40
N ALA A 326 -9.28 -3.32 16.14
CA ALA A 326 -9.99 -3.51 17.41
C ALA A 326 -11.21 -4.44 17.30
N GLU A 327 -11.42 -5.26 18.33
CA GLU A 327 -12.48 -6.29 18.36
C GLU A 327 -13.87 -5.72 18.07
N ARG A 328 -14.18 -4.52 18.59
CA ARG A 328 -15.49 -3.86 18.49
C ARG A 328 -15.98 -3.62 17.06
N TYR A 329 -15.07 -3.51 16.08
CA TYR A 329 -15.45 -3.29 14.67
C TYR A 329 -14.76 -4.19 13.67
N ARG A 330 -13.74 -4.98 14.02
CA ARG A 330 -12.96 -5.75 13.04
C ARG A 330 -13.81 -6.59 12.10
N ARG A 331 -14.88 -7.20 12.63
CA ARG A 331 -15.79 -8.03 11.84
C ARG A 331 -16.64 -7.19 10.90
N ARG A 332 -17.15 -6.05 11.36
CA ARG A 332 -17.89 -5.10 10.53
C ARG A 332 -17.02 -4.53 9.40
N VAL A 333 -15.78 -4.14 9.71
CA VAL A 333 -14.77 -3.69 8.72
C VAL A 333 -14.52 -4.78 7.67
N GLN A 334 -14.32 -6.02 8.10
CA GLN A 334 -14.12 -7.15 7.18
C GLN A 334 -15.34 -7.36 6.30
N ASP A 335 -16.54 -7.44 6.89
CA ASP A 335 -17.76 -7.76 6.16
C ASP A 335 -18.10 -6.66 5.14
N ASP A 336 -17.96 -5.38 5.49
CA ASP A 336 -18.16 -4.25 4.56
C ASP A 336 -17.09 -4.20 3.47
N MET A 337 -15.82 -4.46 3.80
CA MET A 337 -14.74 -4.57 2.81
C MET A 337 -14.99 -5.73 1.83
N MET A 338 -15.52 -6.85 2.30
CA MET A 338 -15.86 -7.99 1.45
C MET A 338 -17.00 -7.68 0.48
N ARG A 339 -18.03 -6.93 0.92
CA ARG A 339 -19.10 -6.43 0.02
C ARG A 339 -18.55 -5.51 -1.07
N VAL A 340 -17.58 -4.64 -0.73
CA VAL A 340 -16.85 -3.86 -1.73
C VAL A 340 -16.06 -4.77 -2.67
N GLY A 341 -15.39 -5.78 -2.12
CA GLY A 341 -14.67 -6.79 -2.89
C GLY A 341 -15.56 -7.54 -3.89
N GLU A 342 -16.81 -7.84 -3.54
CA GLU A 342 -17.78 -8.47 -4.44
C GLU A 342 -18.12 -7.57 -5.64
N VAL A 343 -18.30 -6.26 -5.42
CA VAL A 343 -18.52 -5.29 -6.51
C VAL A 343 -17.28 -5.20 -7.41
N LEU A 344 -16.10 -5.05 -6.82
CA LEU A 344 -14.83 -5.00 -7.55
C LEU A 344 -14.61 -6.27 -8.38
N GLN A 345 -14.84 -7.44 -7.79
CA GLN A 345 -14.75 -8.74 -8.44
C GLN A 345 -15.74 -8.87 -9.60
N ALA A 346 -17.00 -8.46 -9.42
CA ALA A 346 -18.02 -8.49 -10.47
C ALA A 346 -17.66 -7.59 -11.66
N ARG A 347 -16.95 -6.48 -11.42
CA ARG A 347 -16.41 -5.59 -12.45
C ARG A 347 -15.10 -6.09 -13.09
N GLY A 348 -14.57 -7.21 -12.63
CA GLY A 348 -13.36 -7.84 -13.18
C GLY A 348 -12.05 -7.34 -12.56
N ALA A 349 -12.10 -6.59 -11.46
CA ALA A 349 -10.90 -6.16 -10.73
C ALA A 349 -10.15 -7.39 -10.18
N ARG A 350 -8.82 -7.27 -10.07
CA ARG A 350 -7.94 -8.36 -9.62
C ARG A 350 -6.84 -7.83 -8.70
N GLY A 351 -6.20 -8.73 -7.97
CA GLY A 351 -5.08 -8.40 -7.10
C GLY A 351 -5.52 -7.93 -5.72
N ARG A 352 -4.63 -7.20 -5.06
CA ARG A 352 -4.88 -6.67 -3.70
C ARG A 352 -5.69 -5.39 -3.78
N PHE A 353 -6.60 -5.25 -2.85
CA PHE A 353 -7.30 -4.00 -2.57
C PHE A 353 -7.38 -3.79 -1.06
N ALA A 354 -7.52 -2.53 -0.64
CA ALA A 354 -7.88 -2.19 0.73
C ALA A 354 -9.02 -1.19 0.74
N VAL A 355 -9.82 -1.20 1.81
CA VAL A 355 -10.86 -0.21 2.06
C VAL A 355 -10.54 0.45 3.39
N ASP A 356 -10.43 1.77 3.36
CA ASP A 356 -10.22 2.60 4.55
C ASP A 356 -11.56 3.10 5.07
N PHE A 357 -11.70 3.13 6.40
CA PHE A 357 -12.91 3.53 7.09
C PHE A 357 -12.59 4.54 8.20
N VAL A 358 -13.61 5.26 8.65
CA VAL A 358 -13.59 6.03 9.90
C VAL A 358 -14.72 5.56 10.81
N GLU A 359 -14.41 5.35 12.09
CA GLU A 359 -15.40 5.07 13.14
C GLU A 359 -15.75 6.38 13.85
N ALA A 360 -17.04 6.74 13.90
CA ALA A 360 -17.53 7.91 14.62
C ALA A 360 -18.85 7.56 15.33
N GLY A 361 -18.79 7.39 16.65
CA GLY A 361 -19.90 6.83 17.42
C GLY A 361 -20.27 5.44 16.91
N ASP A 362 -21.53 5.23 16.51
CA ASP A 362 -21.99 3.95 15.98
C ASP A 362 -21.72 3.78 14.46
N ARG A 363 -21.33 4.86 13.76
CA ARG A 363 -21.07 4.85 12.31
C ARG A 363 -19.70 4.25 11.99
N LEU A 364 -19.64 3.50 10.90
CA LEU A 364 -18.41 3.06 10.25
C LEU A 364 -18.51 3.46 8.78
N CYS A 365 -17.91 4.59 8.43
CA CYS A 365 -18.02 5.15 7.08
C CYS A 365 -16.81 4.72 6.26
N ALA A 366 -17.04 4.13 5.08
CA ALA A 366 -15.97 3.89 4.12
C ALA A 366 -15.59 5.21 3.43
N ILE A 367 -14.28 5.47 3.31
CA ILE A 367 -13.75 6.74 2.81
C ILE A 367 -12.89 6.60 1.55
N GLU A 368 -12.27 5.43 1.32
CA GLU A 368 -11.34 5.23 0.20
C GLU A 368 -11.12 3.76 -0.14
N ILE A 369 -11.04 3.45 -1.44
CA ILE A 369 -10.55 2.16 -1.95
C ILE A 369 -9.13 2.36 -2.46
N ASN A 370 -8.20 1.58 -1.92
CA ASN A 370 -6.84 1.47 -2.42
C ASN A 370 -6.73 0.21 -3.30
N LEU A 371 -6.86 0.36 -4.62
CA LEU A 371 -6.84 -0.77 -5.56
C LEU A 371 -5.41 -1.17 -5.97
N ARG A 372 -4.55 -1.38 -4.97
CA ARG A 372 -3.11 -1.61 -5.11
C ARG A 372 -2.51 -2.18 -3.81
N LYS A 373 -1.21 -2.45 -3.82
CA LYS A 373 -0.44 -2.69 -2.59
C LYS A 373 -0.25 -1.37 -1.81
N GLY A 374 -0.11 -1.44 -0.50
CA GLY A 374 0.02 -0.29 0.39
C GLY A 374 0.90 -0.58 1.61
N GLY A 375 1.01 0.37 2.54
CA GLY A 375 1.88 0.27 3.72
C GLY A 375 1.54 -0.88 4.69
N THR A 376 0.32 -1.44 4.60
CA THR A 376 -0.09 -2.61 5.38
C THR A 376 0.10 -3.93 4.63
N THR A 377 0.54 -3.89 3.37
CA THR A 377 0.74 -5.10 2.56
C THR A 377 1.98 -5.89 2.96
N HIS A 378 3.14 -5.22 3.08
CA HIS A 378 4.40 -5.91 3.40
C HIS A 378 4.48 -6.43 4.85
N PRO A 379 3.92 -5.78 5.89
CA PRO A 379 3.92 -6.36 7.24
C PRO A 379 3.09 -7.64 7.29
N MET A 380 1.89 -7.61 6.71
CA MET A 380 1.01 -8.77 6.66
C MET A 380 1.61 -9.92 5.83
N LEU A 381 2.19 -9.62 4.65
CA LEU A 381 2.86 -10.61 3.83
C LEU A 381 4.05 -11.24 4.57
N THR A 382 4.86 -10.41 5.22
CA THR A 382 6.03 -10.85 5.98
C THR A 382 5.61 -11.78 7.11
N MET A 383 4.71 -11.34 7.99
CA MET A 383 4.19 -12.17 9.08
C MET A 383 3.59 -13.48 8.55
N ALA A 384 2.78 -13.42 7.48
CA ALA A 384 2.16 -14.60 6.88
C ALA A 384 3.18 -15.66 6.46
N VAL A 385 4.26 -15.25 5.79
CA VAL A 385 5.26 -16.19 5.29
C VAL A 385 6.17 -16.69 6.41
N ILE A 386 6.76 -15.80 7.20
CA ILE A 386 7.80 -16.20 8.17
C ILE A 386 7.26 -17.00 9.36
N THR A 387 5.95 -16.90 9.62
CA THR A 387 5.26 -17.70 10.64
C THR A 387 4.45 -18.86 10.03
N GLU A 388 4.52 -19.05 8.70
CA GLU A 388 3.73 -20.04 7.94
C GLU A 388 2.23 -20.04 8.31
N GLY A 389 1.71 -18.85 8.62
CA GLY A 389 0.38 -18.68 9.19
C GLY A 389 -0.69 -18.25 8.19
N HIS A 390 -1.91 -18.11 8.71
CA HIS A 390 -3.07 -17.71 7.93
C HIS A 390 -4.01 -16.81 8.72
N TYR A 391 -4.71 -15.94 7.98
CA TYR A 391 -5.82 -15.17 8.52
C TYR A 391 -7.08 -16.04 8.60
N ASP A 392 -7.75 -16.02 9.75
CA ASP A 392 -9.03 -16.69 9.96
C ASP A 392 -10.18 -15.69 9.77
N PRO A 393 -10.93 -15.76 8.66
CA PRO A 393 -12.02 -14.82 8.38
C PRO A 393 -13.23 -15.00 9.32
N VAL A 394 -13.31 -16.11 10.06
CA VAL A 394 -14.38 -16.36 11.04
C VAL A 394 -14.13 -15.59 12.33
N THR A 395 -12.89 -15.49 12.79
CA THR A 395 -12.57 -14.75 14.03
C THR A 395 -11.97 -13.36 13.77
N GLY A 396 -11.45 -13.12 12.56
CA GLY A 396 -10.76 -11.89 12.20
C GLY A 396 -9.37 -11.77 12.84
N VAL A 397 -8.77 -12.89 13.27
CA VAL A 397 -7.41 -12.97 13.83
C VAL A 397 -6.49 -13.73 12.88
N PHE A 398 -5.18 -13.63 13.12
CA PHE A 398 -4.20 -14.43 12.41
C PHE A 398 -3.66 -15.53 13.31
N ARG A 399 -3.47 -16.72 12.76
CA ARG A 399 -2.84 -17.86 13.44
C ARG A 399 -1.60 -18.30 12.67
N SER A 400 -0.46 -18.41 13.36
CA SER A 400 0.76 -18.97 12.78
C SER A 400 0.63 -20.47 12.51
N GLY A 401 1.63 -21.06 11.87
CA GLY A 401 1.67 -22.49 11.54
C GLY A 401 1.56 -23.41 12.76
N ASN A 402 1.99 -22.95 13.94
CA ASN A 402 1.82 -23.66 15.20
C ASN A 402 0.46 -23.42 15.91
N GLY A 403 -0.42 -22.60 15.31
CA GLY A 403 -1.77 -22.31 15.81
C GLY A 403 -1.87 -21.14 16.80
N MET A 404 -0.76 -20.51 17.17
CA MET A 404 -0.75 -19.35 18.07
C MET A 404 -1.27 -18.12 17.35
N GLU A 405 -2.03 -17.30 18.08
CA GLU A 405 -2.44 -16.01 17.54
C GLU A 405 -1.25 -15.07 17.43
N LYS A 406 -1.16 -14.35 16.30
CA LYS A 406 -0.14 -13.33 16.09
C LYS A 406 -0.78 -12.00 15.73
N CYS A 407 -0.14 -10.94 16.20
CA CYS A 407 -0.49 -9.56 15.97
C CYS A 407 0.78 -8.78 15.63
N TYR A 408 0.63 -7.55 15.16
CA TYR A 408 1.77 -6.68 14.97
C TYR A 408 1.49 -5.21 15.20
N TYR A 409 2.55 -4.48 15.51
CA TYR A 409 2.68 -3.05 15.28
C TYR A 409 3.61 -2.85 14.09
N ALA A 410 3.22 -2.04 13.11
CA ALA A 410 4.03 -1.76 11.93
C ALA A 410 4.09 -0.27 11.61
N THR A 411 5.27 0.23 11.26
CA THR A 411 5.47 1.61 10.77
C THR A 411 6.57 1.63 9.73
N ASP A 412 6.43 2.50 8.73
CA ASP A 412 7.52 2.86 7.82
C ASP A 412 8.04 4.27 8.11
N ASN A 413 7.66 4.85 9.26
CA ASN A 413 7.95 6.24 9.63
C ASN A 413 8.70 6.34 10.96
N LEU A 414 9.39 5.29 11.41
CA LEU A 414 10.36 5.45 12.48
C LEU A 414 11.52 6.29 11.95
N ARG A 415 11.53 7.56 12.37
CA ARG A 415 12.42 8.57 11.83
C ARG A 415 12.81 9.60 12.88
N ALA A 416 14.09 9.94 12.89
CA ALA A 416 14.62 11.08 13.62
C ALA A 416 15.85 11.62 12.87
N ASP A 417 16.15 12.91 13.02
CA ASP A 417 17.31 13.52 12.34
C ASP A 417 18.63 12.94 12.87
N GLU A 418 18.65 12.52 14.14
CA GLU A 418 19.75 11.87 14.83
C GLU A 418 20.03 10.45 14.31
N TYR A 419 19.09 9.83 13.57
CA TYR A 419 19.30 8.50 13.01
C TYR A 419 20.12 8.53 11.71
N ARG A 420 20.37 9.71 11.14
CA ARG A 420 21.18 9.85 9.92
C ARG A 420 22.61 9.41 10.18
N GLY A 421 23.19 8.72 9.21
CA GLY A 421 24.54 8.17 9.28
C GLY A 421 24.63 6.78 9.90
N ILE A 422 23.61 6.31 10.62
CA ILE A 422 23.57 4.93 11.14
C ILE A 422 23.62 3.95 9.97
N MET A 423 24.54 2.99 10.04
CA MET A 423 24.68 1.93 9.06
C MET A 423 23.70 0.78 9.33
N VAL A 424 23.30 0.07 8.29
CA VAL A 424 22.40 -1.10 8.41
C VAL A 424 23.00 -2.15 9.35
N SER A 425 24.31 -2.40 9.25
CA SER A 425 25.01 -3.32 10.14
C SER A 425 24.92 -2.93 11.62
N GLU A 426 25.01 -1.63 11.94
CA GLU A 426 24.94 -1.12 13.31
C GLU A 426 23.53 -1.28 13.90
N LEU A 427 22.50 -0.99 13.08
CA LEU A 427 21.11 -1.27 13.42
C LEU A 427 20.90 -2.76 13.74
N LEU A 428 21.34 -3.64 12.83
CA LEU A 428 21.13 -5.08 12.97
C LEU A 428 21.90 -5.63 14.17
N ASP A 429 23.16 -5.24 14.38
CA ASP A 429 23.96 -5.65 15.53
C ASP A 429 23.33 -5.20 16.85
N ALA A 430 22.85 -3.95 16.93
CA ALA A 430 22.16 -3.44 18.12
C ALA A 430 20.88 -4.22 18.40
N ALA A 431 20.07 -4.50 17.36
CA ALA A 431 18.85 -5.26 17.49
C ALA A 431 19.11 -6.71 17.93
N ILE A 432 20.17 -7.35 17.42
CA ILE A 432 20.61 -8.68 17.84
C ILE A 432 21.03 -8.67 19.31
N ASN A 433 21.86 -7.69 19.71
CA ASN A 433 22.35 -7.58 21.09
C ASN A 433 21.21 -7.37 22.11
N ARG A 434 20.13 -6.69 21.70
CA ARG A 434 18.93 -6.50 22.52
C ARG A 434 17.88 -7.61 22.38
N ARG A 435 18.13 -8.61 21.54
CA ARG A 435 17.17 -9.70 21.22
C ARG A 435 15.85 -9.17 20.66
N LEU A 436 15.93 -8.13 19.84
CA LEU A 436 14.78 -7.52 19.17
C LEU A 436 14.53 -8.10 17.77
N ILE A 437 15.51 -8.75 17.14
CA ILE A 437 15.30 -9.41 15.84
C ILE A 437 14.28 -10.54 15.96
N PHE A 438 13.47 -10.73 14.92
CA PHE A 438 12.55 -11.85 14.82
C PHE A 438 13.22 -13.20 15.11
N ASP A 439 12.66 -13.93 16.07
CA ASP A 439 13.06 -15.27 16.46
C ASP A 439 12.08 -16.30 15.87
N PRO A 440 12.55 -17.19 14.97
CA PRO A 440 11.69 -18.19 14.32
C PRO A 440 11.21 -19.28 15.28
N VAL A 441 11.81 -19.43 16.48
CA VAL A 441 11.37 -20.42 17.47
C VAL A 441 10.14 -19.92 18.22
N THR A 442 10.16 -18.66 18.65
CA THR A 442 9.03 -18.04 19.35
C THR A 442 8.01 -17.43 18.38
N GLU A 443 8.40 -17.23 17.12
CA GLU A 443 7.65 -16.48 16.09
C GLU A 443 7.30 -15.06 16.58
N ARG A 444 8.27 -14.39 17.22
CA ARG A 444 8.14 -13.05 17.82
C ARG A 444 9.37 -12.20 17.51
N GLY A 445 9.21 -10.88 17.56
CA GLY A 445 10.29 -9.91 17.39
C GLY A 445 10.10 -9.01 16.17
N CYS A 446 11.14 -8.26 15.83
CA CYS A 446 11.10 -7.16 14.88
C CYS A 446 11.70 -7.57 13.54
N VAL A 447 11.01 -7.19 12.46
CA VAL A 447 11.51 -7.24 11.08
C VAL A 447 11.65 -5.82 10.57
N PHE A 448 12.83 -5.47 10.07
CA PHE A 448 13.12 -4.13 9.56
C PHE A 448 12.89 -4.06 8.04
N HIS A 449 12.40 -2.92 7.59
CA HIS A 449 12.09 -2.64 6.19
C HIS A 449 12.66 -1.28 5.78
N MET A 450 12.78 -1.03 4.48
CA MET A 450 13.36 0.21 3.95
C MET A 450 14.73 0.55 4.57
N LEU A 451 15.57 -0.47 4.73
CA LEU A 451 16.89 -0.35 5.37
C LEU A 451 17.80 0.64 4.64
N GLY A 452 17.66 0.79 3.31
CA GLY A 452 18.46 1.74 2.54
C GLY A 452 18.17 3.20 2.87
N ALA A 453 16.99 3.51 3.42
CA ALA A 453 16.61 4.87 3.79
C ALA A 453 17.29 5.36 5.09
N LEU A 454 17.88 4.45 5.87
CA LEU A 454 18.34 4.75 7.21
C LEU A 454 19.47 5.79 7.23
N SER A 455 20.55 5.52 6.50
CA SER A 455 21.75 6.36 6.59
C SER A 455 21.52 7.77 6.06
N GLU A 456 20.81 7.93 4.94
CA GLU A 456 20.57 9.24 4.32
C GLU A 456 19.41 10.02 4.98
N TYR A 457 18.29 9.35 5.26
CA TYR A 457 17.06 10.01 5.71
C TYR A 457 16.80 9.89 7.21
N GLY A 458 17.59 9.08 7.92
CA GLY A 458 17.34 8.75 9.32
C GLY A 458 16.01 8.02 9.50
N LYS A 459 15.59 7.25 8.49
CA LYS A 459 14.26 6.64 8.39
C LYS A 459 14.36 5.14 8.18
N VAL A 460 13.60 4.37 8.96
CA VAL A 460 13.54 2.91 8.84
C VAL A 460 12.11 2.43 9.06
N GLY A 461 11.73 1.36 8.39
CA GLY A 461 10.48 0.65 8.67
C GLY A 461 10.71 -0.51 9.65
N VAL A 462 9.69 -0.80 10.46
CA VAL A 462 9.71 -1.93 11.39
C VAL A 462 8.33 -2.55 11.52
N THR A 463 8.30 -3.89 11.51
CA THR A 463 7.14 -4.72 11.87
C THR A 463 7.49 -5.51 13.13
N CYS A 464 6.89 -5.17 14.26
CA CYS A 464 7.04 -5.88 15.53
C CYS A 464 5.94 -6.94 15.64
N ILE A 465 6.29 -8.22 15.59
CA ILE A 465 5.35 -9.36 15.63
C ILE A 465 5.34 -9.95 17.04
N ALA A 466 4.17 -10.13 17.62
CA ALA A 466 4.01 -10.70 18.95
C ALA A 466 2.71 -11.50 19.11
N ASP A 467 2.53 -12.13 20.28
CA ASP A 467 1.29 -12.86 20.62
C ASP A 467 0.17 -11.92 21.06
N THR A 468 0.53 -10.74 21.59
CA THR A 468 -0.40 -9.70 22.03
C THR A 468 0.02 -8.33 21.52
N LEU A 469 -0.96 -7.45 21.27
CA LEU A 469 -0.65 -6.13 20.71
C LEU A 469 0.15 -5.26 21.69
N GLU A 470 -0.04 -5.47 23.00
CA GLU A 470 0.75 -4.81 24.04
C GLU A 470 2.23 -5.19 23.96
N ASP A 471 2.54 -6.47 23.75
CA ASP A 471 3.90 -6.94 23.54
C ASP A 471 4.50 -6.33 22.27
N ALA A 472 3.74 -6.31 21.16
CA ALA A 472 4.21 -5.73 19.90
C ALA A 472 4.55 -4.23 20.02
N ILE A 473 3.72 -3.48 20.77
CA ILE A 473 3.97 -2.06 21.08
C ILE A 473 5.18 -1.89 22.01
N THR A 474 5.36 -2.82 22.96
CA THR A 474 6.52 -2.82 23.86
C THR A 474 7.81 -3.04 23.08
N ASP A 475 7.83 -3.99 22.15
CA ASP A 475 8.96 -4.24 21.27
C ASP A 475 9.25 -3.02 20.38
N TYR A 476 8.22 -2.35 19.85
CA TYR A 476 8.39 -1.10 19.11
C TYR A 476 9.05 0.00 19.96
N ARG A 477 8.61 0.19 21.21
CA ARG A 477 9.23 1.18 22.11
C ARG A 477 10.70 0.85 22.39
N ALA A 478 11.02 -0.43 22.58
CA ALA A 478 12.40 -0.88 22.75
C ALA A 478 13.27 -0.63 21.51
N VAL A 479 12.71 -0.74 20.30
CA VAL A 479 13.37 -0.34 19.05
C VAL A 479 13.60 1.18 19.01
N VAL A 480 12.62 2.00 19.41
CA VAL A 480 12.77 3.46 19.46
C VAL A 480 13.91 3.85 20.42
N ASP A 481 13.93 3.27 21.63
CA ASP A 481 14.98 3.52 22.63
C ASP A 481 16.36 3.11 22.08
N MET A 482 16.45 1.93 21.45
CA MET A 482 17.67 1.47 20.80
C MET A 482 18.16 2.43 19.72
N MET A 483 17.26 2.91 18.86
CA MET A 483 17.60 3.87 17.80
C MET A 483 18.05 5.20 18.37
N GLY A 484 17.42 5.68 19.46
CA GLY A 484 17.84 6.88 20.17
C GLY A 484 19.27 6.78 20.72
N GLU A 485 19.64 5.62 21.26
CA GLU A 485 21.00 5.37 21.76
C GLU A 485 22.05 5.22 20.65
N LEU A 486 21.66 4.68 19.49
CA LEU A 486 22.54 4.62 18.32
C LEU A 486 22.80 6.01 17.73
N GLY A 487 21.74 6.82 17.56
CA GLY A 487 21.86 8.16 16.98
C GLY A 487 22.57 9.19 17.87
N ALA A 488 22.79 8.86 19.15
CA ALA A 488 23.51 9.72 20.09
C ALA A 488 25.03 9.49 20.12
N GLN A 489 25.54 8.47 19.40
CA GLN A 489 26.96 8.14 19.28
C GLN A 489 27.61 8.93 18.16
#